data_AF-A0A957GNW7-F1
#
_entry.id   AF-A0A957GNW7-F1
#
_cell.length_a   1.000
_cell.length_b   1.000
_cell.length_c   1.000
_cell.angle_alpha   90.00
_cell.angle_beta   90.00
_cell.angle_gamma   90.00
#
_symmetry.space_group_name_H-M   'P 1'
#
loop_
_entity.id
_entity.type
_entity.pdbx_description
1 polymer ?
#
loop_
_entity_poly.entity_id
_entity_poly.type
_entity_poly.pdbx_seq_one_letter_code
_entity_poly.pdbx_strand_id
1 'polypeptide(L)'
;QATDQLGADDVVVCVPVAKLMEEGATLLNNNGMLVLFAGVPNGTMAPLDLSAVYLHNAQFTGTSGLTIDDQALVMERTLAGSLSPSRSVAAVGGMEAAQDGIEAMMDGRFPGKIVIFPQISGLPLLGLDELAEQYPDIGQHLADGKWWTAAAEAALIEKFWRVGD
;
A
#
# COMPACT_ATOMS: atom_id res chain seq x y z
N GLN A 1 -17.41 21.52 -4.68
CA GLN A 1 -18.72 20.88 -4.47
C GLN A 1 -18.66 19.69 -3.54
N ALA A 2 -17.65 18.81 -3.62
CA ALA A 2 -17.58 17.60 -2.78
C ALA A 2 -17.66 17.80 -1.25
N THR A 3 -17.31 18.99 -0.73
CA THR A 3 -17.29 19.30 0.71
C THR A 3 -18.14 20.51 1.09
N ASP A 4 -18.95 21.06 0.18
CA ASP A 4 -19.69 22.33 0.41
C ASP A 4 -18.83 23.50 0.94
N GLN A 5 -17.52 23.48 0.60
CA GLN A 5 -16.51 24.43 1.08
C GLN A 5 -16.19 24.32 2.58
N LEU A 6 -16.59 23.24 3.25
CA LEU A 6 -16.34 23.02 4.67
C LEU A 6 -14.97 22.41 4.97
N GLY A 7 -14.34 21.75 3.99
CA GLY A 7 -13.13 20.94 4.19
C GLY A 7 -13.45 19.45 4.37
N ALA A 8 -12.42 18.61 4.48
CA ALA A 8 -12.55 17.18 4.69
C ALA A 8 -12.70 16.82 6.18
N ASP A 9 -13.48 15.78 6.47
CA ASP A 9 -13.58 15.21 7.82
C ASP A 9 -12.28 14.55 8.26
N ASP A 10 -11.63 13.83 7.35
CA ASP A 10 -10.36 13.17 7.57
C ASP A 10 -9.39 13.51 6.44
N VAL A 11 -8.15 13.86 6.80
CA VAL A 11 -7.05 14.04 5.85
C VAL A 11 -5.93 13.09 6.24
N VAL A 12 -5.62 12.12 5.37
CA VAL A 12 -4.57 11.13 5.60
C VAL A 12 -3.37 11.47 4.71
N VAL A 13 -2.24 11.81 5.33
CA VAL A 13 -0.99 12.13 4.64
C VAL A 13 -0.06 10.93 4.67
N CYS A 14 0.09 10.27 3.52
CA CYS A 14 0.88 9.04 3.36
C CYS A 14 2.30 9.26 2.83
N VAL A 15 2.77 10.52 2.77
CA VAL A 15 4.03 10.90 2.13
C VAL A 15 4.95 11.61 3.14
N PRO A 16 6.25 11.23 3.27
CA PRO A 16 7.15 11.73 4.32
C PRO A 16 7.66 13.16 4.08
N VAL A 17 6.78 14.08 3.70
CA VAL A 17 7.14 15.45 3.33
C VAL A 17 6.41 16.43 4.26
N ALA A 18 7.17 17.12 5.11
CA ALA A 18 6.64 18.10 6.08
C ALA A 18 5.70 19.13 5.45
N LYS A 19 6.06 19.63 4.28
CA LYS A 19 5.24 20.60 3.55
C LYS A 19 3.87 20.05 3.17
N LEU A 20 3.79 18.78 2.78
CA LEU A 20 2.50 18.13 2.47
C LEU A 20 1.68 17.88 3.75
N MET A 21 2.33 17.73 4.90
CA MET A 21 1.64 17.62 6.19
C MET A 21 1.03 18.96 6.61
N GLU A 22 1.77 20.05 6.45
CA GLU A 22 1.27 21.43 6.63
C GLU A 22 0.11 21.72 5.67
N GLU A 23 0.32 21.49 4.38
CA GLU A 23 -0.73 21.70 3.36
C GLU A 23 -1.95 20.81 3.63
N GLY A 24 -1.76 19.56 4.04
CA GLY A 24 -2.84 18.65 4.42
C GLY A 24 -3.70 19.17 5.56
N ALA A 25 -3.10 19.83 6.55
CA ALA A 25 -3.85 20.45 7.65
C ALA A 25 -4.84 21.53 7.16
N THR A 26 -4.51 22.24 6.07
CA THR A 26 -5.37 23.29 5.50
C THR A 26 -6.60 22.74 4.76
N LEU A 27 -6.62 21.44 4.47
CA LEU A 27 -7.72 20.77 3.79
C LEU A 27 -8.81 20.29 4.76
N LEU A 28 -8.54 20.30 6.07
CA LEU A 28 -9.46 19.84 7.09
C LEU A 28 -10.61 20.80 7.31
N ASN A 29 -11.77 20.23 7.65
CA ASN A 29 -12.81 21.00 8.29
C ASN A 29 -12.44 21.31 9.75
N ASN A 30 -13.21 22.21 10.36
CA ASN A 30 -12.98 22.70 11.72
C ASN A 30 -12.82 21.58 12.78
N ASN A 31 -13.57 20.48 12.65
CA ASN A 31 -13.60 19.37 13.61
C ASN A 31 -12.96 18.08 13.03
N GLY A 32 -12.07 18.24 12.05
CA GLY A 32 -11.54 17.12 11.29
C GLY A 32 -10.34 16.43 11.95
N MET A 33 -9.96 15.28 11.41
CA MET A 33 -8.78 14.51 11.83
C MET A 33 -7.68 14.54 10.78
N LEU A 34 -6.52 15.11 11.13
CA LEU A 34 -5.27 14.95 10.39
C LEU A 34 -4.60 13.64 10.83
N VAL A 35 -4.41 12.71 9.91
CA VAL A 35 -3.63 11.48 10.13
C VAL A 35 -2.31 11.59 9.39
N LEU A 36 -1.21 11.57 10.13
CA LEU A 36 0.15 11.59 9.60
C LEU A 36 0.70 10.16 9.62
N PHE A 37 0.78 9.53 8.45
CA PHE A 37 1.18 8.13 8.29
C PHE A 37 2.24 7.98 7.20
N ALA A 38 3.48 8.36 7.48
CA ALA A 38 4.45 8.51 6.40
C ALA A 38 5.91 8.11 6.66
N GLY A 39 6.28 7.65 7.86
CA GLY A 39 7.70 7.31 8.12
C GLY A 39 8.64 8.53 7.96
N VAL A 40 8.24 9.67 8.52
CA VAL A 40 8.99 10.94 8.42
C VAL A 40 10.35 10.82 9.13
N PRO A 41 11.46 11.34 8.56
CA PRO A 41 12.76 11.36 9.24
C PRO A 41 12.70 12.08 10.60
N ASN A 42 13.37 11.51 11.60
CA ASN A 42 13.49 12.12 12.94
C ASN A 42 14.06 13.54 12.85
N GLY A 43 13.46 14.47 13.59
CA GLY A 43 13.85 15.89 13.60
C GLY A 43 13.23 16.74 12.48
N THR A 44 12.41 16.14 11.62
CA THR A 44 11.61 16.88 10.64
C THR A 44 10.53 17.69 11.35
N MET A 45 10.44 18.98 11.05
CA MET A 45 9.48 19.90 11.64
C MET A 45 8.50 20.41 10.57
N ALA A 46 7.22 20.53 10.92
CA ALA A 46 6.18 21.14 10.09
C ALA A 46 5.44 22.19 10.93
N PRO A 47 5.18 23.40 10.40
CA PRO A 47 4.35 24.38 11.09
C PRO A 47 2.88 23.95 10.97
N LEU A 48 2.24 23.72 12.11
CA LEU A 48 0.81 23.36 12.18
C LEU A 48 0.09 24.40 13.04
N ASP A 49 -1.08 24.85 12.60
CA ASP A 49 -1.94 25.73 13.40
C ASP A 49 -2.65 24.94 14.49
N LEU A 50 -2.09 24.97 15.70
CA LEU A 50 -2.70 24.34 16.87
C LEU A 50 -3.95 25.07 17.37
N SER A 51 -4.29 26.24 16.83
CA SER A 51 -5.54 26.93 17.15
C SER A 51 -6.76 26.14 16.73
N ALA A 52 -6.67 25.43 15.61
CA ALA A 52 -7.72 24.51 15.16
C ALA A 52 -8.05 23.44 16.21
N VAL A 53 -7.06 22.98 16.98
CA VAL A 53 -7.26 21.95 18.01
C VAL A 53 -8.09 22.49 19.18
N TYR A 54 -7.70 23.63 19.77
CA TYR A 54 -8.38 24.12 20.98
C TYR A 54 -9.61 24.99 20.71
N LEU A 55 -9.74 25.59 19.53
CA LEU A 55 -10.93 26.39 19.16
C LEU A 55 -11.99 25.58 18.43
N HIS A 56 -11.58 24.55 17.69
CA HIS A 56 -12.46 23.86 16.73
C HIS A 56 -12.50 22.35 16.88
N ASN A 57 -11.76 21.79 17.86
CA ASN A 57 -11.72 20.35 18.14
C ASN A 57 -11.11 19.51 17.01
N ALA A 58 -10.28 20.12 16.16
CA ALA A 58 -9.46 19.37 15.21
C ALA A 58 -8.49 18.43 15.94
N GLN A 59 -8.17 17.29 15.34
CA GLN A 59 -7.29 16.27 15.91
C GLN A 59 -6.12 15.99 14.99
N PHE A 60 -4.88 16.11 15.49
CA PHE A 60 -3.68 15.78 14.72
C PHE A 60 -3.01 14.53 15.32
N THR A 61 -3.03 13.44 14.56
CA THR A 61 -2.57 12.12 15.02
C THR A 61 -1.45 11.60 14.13
N GLY A 62 -0.29 11.33 14.73
CA GLY A 62 0.74 10.50 14.12
C GLY A 62 0.46 9.03 14.41
N THR A 63 0.41 8.19 13.38
CA THR A 63 0.25 6.73 13.56
C THR A 63 1.51 6.00 13.13
N SER A 64 1.85 4.94 13.86
CA SER A 64 2.97 4.07 13.53
C SER A 64 2.62 2.63 13.90
N GLY A 65 2.89 1.72 12.98
CA GLY A 65 2.58 0.31 13.14
C GLY A 65 1.09 0.04 13.29
N LEU A 66 0.80 -1.13 13.84
CA LEU A 66 -0.55 -1.62 14.10
C LEU A 66 -0.46 -2.64 15.22
N THR A 67 -1.54 -2.81 15.97
CA THR A 67 -1.65 -3.84 17.01
C THR A 67 -1.97 -5.20 16.39
N ILE A 68 -1.86 -6.26 17.20
CA ILE A 68 -2.32 -7.61 16.79
C ILE A 68 -3.83 -7.60 16.51
N ASP A 69 -4.60 -6.82 17.28
CA ASP A 69 -6.04 -6.70 17.07
C ASP A 69 -6.36 -6.01 15.74
N ASP A 70 -5.59 -4.99 15.35
CA ASP A 70 -5.73 -4.35 14.04
C ASP A 70 -5.41 -5.32 12.89
N GLN A 71 -4.37 -6.15 13.03
CA GLN A 71 -4.06 -7.22 12.07
C GLN A 71 -5.20 -8.23 11.97
N ALA A 72 -5.75 -8.64 13.12
CA ALA A 72 -6.87 -9.59 13.16
C ALA A 72 -8.11 -9.01 12.45
N LEU A 73 -8.40 -7.72 12.64
CA LEU A 73 -9.50 -7.04 11.97
C LEU A 73 -9.30 -6.99 10.45
N VAL A 74 -8.08 -6.70 9.97
CA VAL A 74 -7.76 -6.73 8.54
C VAL A 74 -7.99 -8.13 7.96
N MET A 75 -7.58 -9.17 8.68
CA MET A 75 -7.81 -10.56 8.27
C MET A 75 -9.31 -10.90 8.24
N GLU A 76 -10.08 -10.54 9.28
CA GLU A 76 -11.53 -10.74 9.34
C GLU A 76 -12.23 -10.08 8.14
N ARG A 77 -11.91 -8.81 7.87
CA ARG A 77 -12.48 -8.05 6.75
C ARG A 77 -12.12 -8.63 5.39
N THR A 78 -10.91 -9.20 5.29
CA THR A 78 -10.45 -9.90 4.08
C THR A 78 -11.21 -11.20 3.87
N LEU A 79 -11.36 -12.03 4.91
CA LEU A 79 -12.15 -13.27 4.87
C LEU A 79 -13.64 -13.02 4.59
N ALA A 80 -14.17 -11.90 5.08
CA ALA A 80 -15.54 -11.47 4.80
C ALA A 80 -15.72 -10.86 3.39
N GLY A 81 -14.65 -10.68 2.60
CA GLY A 81 -14.69 -10.09 1.26
C GLY A 81 -14.92 -8.57 1.23
N SER A 82 -15.00 -7.93 2.39
CA SER A 82 -15.16 -6.47 2.52
C SER A 82 -13.85 -5.69 2.29
N LEU A 83 -12.71 -6.37 2.30
CA LEU A 83 -11.39 -5.84 1.99
C LEU A 83 -10.64 -6.82 1.09
N SER A 84 -9.90 -6.33 0.10
CA SER A 84 -9.16 -7.18 -0.85
C SER A 84 -7.70 -6.73 -0.97
N PRO A 85 -6.82 -7.11 -0.01
CA PRO A 85 -5.41 -6.69 0.00
C PRO A 85 -4.65 -7.07 -1.28
N SER A 86 -5.02 -8.18 -1.92
CA SER A 86 -4.37 -8.67 -3.15
C SER A 86 -4.44 -7.69 -4.32
N ARG A 87 -5.42 -6.77 -4.32
CA ARG A 87 -5.51 -5.70 -5.34
C ARG A 87 -4.36 -4.69 -5.25
N SER A 88 -3.62 -4.68 -4.15
CA SER A 88 -2.42 -3.84 -4.01
C SER A 88 -1.18 -4.43 -4.66
N VAL A 89 -1.18 -5.71 -5.06
CA VAL A 89 -0.03 -6.33 -5.73
C VAL A 89 0.06 -5.79 -7.15
N ALA A 90 1.23 -5.26 -7.50
CA ALA A 90 1.51 -4.66 -8.81
C ALA A 90 2.61 -5.41 -9.56
N ALA A 91 3.52 -6.08 -8.85
CA ALA A 91 4.57 -6.90 -9.44
C ALA A 91 4.93 -8.08 -8.54
N VAL A 92 5.48 -9.12 -9.16
CA VAL A 92 5.94 -10.34 -8.49
C VAL A 92 7.34 -10.72 -8.98
N GLY A 93 8.12 -11.39 -8.14
CA GLY A 93 9.44 -11.88 -8.49
C GLY A 93 9.90 -13.05 -7.59
N GLY A 94 10.87 -13.82 -8.07
CA GLY A 94 11.59 -14.81 -7.26
C GLY A 94 12.65 -14.16 -6.36
N MET A 95 13.37 -14.97 -5.60
CA MET A 95 14.38 -14.47 -4.66
C MET A 95 15.49 -13.65 -5.36
N GLU A 96 15.90 -14.02 -6.57
CA GLU A 96 16.93 -13.32 -7.34
C GLU A 96 16.48 -11.91 -7.77
N ALA A 97 15.17 -11.66 -7.83
CA ALA A 97 14.59 -10.38 -8.19
C ALA A 97 14.51 -9.39 -7.01
N ALA A 98 14.98 -9.76 -5.81
CA ALA A 98 14.85 -8.92 -4.62
C ALA A 98 15.57 -7.56 -4.75
N GLN A 99 16.78 -7.54 -5.33
CA GLN A 99 17.51 -6.30 -5.57
C GLN A 99 16.76 -5.40 -6.56
N ASP A 100 16.38 -5.96 -7.71
CA ASP A 100 15.60 -5.26 -8.74
C ASP A 100 14.28 -4.72 -8.18
N GLY A 101 13.69 -5.42 -7.21
CA GLY A 101 12.46 -5.04 -6.52
C GLY A 101 12.65 -3.82 -5.62
N ILE A 102 13.78 -3.74 -4.91
CA ILE A 102 14.12 -2.56 -4.11
C ILE A 102 14.37 -1.35 -5.02
N GLU A 103 15.12 -1.53 -6.10
CA GLU A 103 15.36 -0.49 -7.10
C GLU A 103 14.04 -0.02 -7.74
N ALA A 104 13.17 -0.94 -8.14
CA ALA A 104 11.83 -0.63 -8.65
C ALA A 104 10.99 0.23 -7.70
N MET A 105 11.06 -0.08 -6.41
CA MET A 105 10.30 0.61 -5.38
C MET A 105 10.81 2.03 -5.19
N MET A 106 12.13 2.23 -5.17
CA MET A 106 12.73 3.57 -5.09
C MET A 106 12.39 4.43 -6.33
N ASP A 107 12.39 3.82 -7.51
CA ASP A 107 12.06 4.49 -8.77
C ASP A 107 10.54 4.66 -8.99
N GLY A 108 9.70 4.09 -8.13
CA GLY A 108 8.25 4.13 -8.28
C GLY A 108 7.73 3.44 -9.54
N ARG A 109 8.45 2.42 -10.04
CA ARG A 109 8.19 1.75 -11.31
C ARG A 109 6.85 1.00 -11.36
N PHE A 110 6.39 0.48 -10.23
CA PHE A 110 5.11 -0.23 -10.12
C PHE A 110 4.15 0.48 -9.16
N PRO A 111 2.88 0.71 -9.54
CA PRO A 111 1.90 1.42 -8.72
C PRO A 111 1.26 0.48 -7.68
N GLY A 112 2.06 -0.01 -6.72
CA GLY A 112 1.58 -0.90 -5.66
C GLY A 112 2.71 -1.68 -4.97
N LYS A 113 2.34 -2.82 -4.41
CA LYS A 113 3.25 -3.74 -3.72
C LYS A 113 3.97 -4.63 -4.71
N ILE A 114 5.26 -4.81 -4.46
CA ILE A 114 6.10 -5.82 -5.10
C ILE A 114 6.19 -7.01 -4.15
N VAL A 115 5.81 -8.20 -4.61
CA VAL A 115 5.88 -9.43 -3.81
C VAL A 115 7.04 -10.28 -4.29
N ILE A 116 8.00 -10.51 -3.39
CA ILE A 116 9.12 -11.43 -3.62
C ILE A 116 8.76 -12.76 -2.96
N PHE A 117 8.80 -13.84 -3.74
CA PHE A 117 8.58 -15.21 -3.28
C PHE A 117 9.93 -15.88 -3.00
N PRO A 118 10.39 -15.99 -1.74
CA PRO A 118 11.75 -16.44 -1.45
C PRO A 118 12.03 -17.89 -1.85
N GLN A 119 10.99 -18.72 -1.91
CA GLN A 119 11.07 -20.12 -2.31
C GLN A 119 11.10 -20.33 -3.83
N ILE A 120 10.91 -19.27 -4.62
CA ILE A 120 10.88 -19.33 -6.08
C ILE A 120 12.21 -18.82 -6.64
N SER A 121 12.79 -19.59 -7.54
CA SER A 121 13.99 -19.24 -8.30
C SER A 121 13.67 -19.10 -9.79
N GLY A 122 14.36 -18.19 -10.47
CA GLY A 122 14.28 -18.02 -11.92
C GLY A 122 13.06 -17.24 -12.44
N LEU A 123 12.24 -16.70 -11.54
CA LEU A 123 11.20 -15.72 -11.88
C LEU A 123 11.79 -14.30 -11.81
N PRO A 124 11.99 -13.59 -12.94
CA PRO A 124 12.42 -12.20 -12.90
C PRO A 124 11.32 -11.30 -12.29
N LEU A 125 11.68 -10.05 -12.00
CA LEU A 125 10.69 -9.06 -11.55
C LEU A 125 9.75 -8.69 -12.71
N LEU A 126 8.46 -8.99 -12.56
CA LEU A 126 7.45 -8.73 -13.58
C LEU A 126 6.25 -7.99 -13.00
N GLY A 127 5.77 -6.97 -13.72
CA GLY A 127 4.43 -6.42 -13.51
C GLY A 127 3.36 -7.46 -13.82
N LEU A 128 2.15 -7.31 -13.27
CA LEU A 128 1.08 -8.29 -13.50
C LEU A 128 0.69 -8.44 -14.97
N ASP A 129 0.75 -7.35 -15.75
CA ASP A 129 0.49 -7.37 -17.20
C ASP A 129 1.58 -8.19 -17.93
N GLU A 130 2.86 -7.95 -17.60
CA GLU A 130 4.00 -8.68 -18.18
C GLU A 130 3.99 -10.17 -17.80
N LEU A 131 3.59 -10.48 -16.56
CA LEU A 131 3.40 -11.83 -16.08
C LEU A 131 2.33 -12.56 -16.89
N ALA A 132 1.20 -11.89 -17.17
CA ALA A 132 0.12 -12.47 -17.96
C ALA A 132 0.52 -12.73 -19.42
N GLU A 133 1.36 -11.86 -20.00
CA GLU A 133 1.89 -12.04 -21.35
C GLU A 133 2.92 -13.18 -21.44
N GLN A 134 3.88 -13.24 -20.50
CA GLN A 134 4.95 -14.23 -20.51
C GLN A 134 4.50 -15.61 -20.01
N TYR A 135 3.55 -15.64 -19.07
CA TYR A 135 3.01 -16.85 -18.47
C TYR A 135 1.48 -16.85 -18.51
N PRO A 136 0.87 -17.07 -19.70
CA PRO A 136 -0.59 -17.04 -19.85
C PRO A 136 -1.33 -18.04 -18.96
N ASP A 137 -0.67 -19.15 -18.62
CA ASP A 137 -1.19 -20.18 -17.70
C ASP A 137 -1.33 -19.68 -16.26
N ILE A 138 -0.53 -18.68 -15.86
CA ILE A 138 -0.70 -17.95 -14.59
C ILE A 138 -1.67 -16.78 -14.79
N GLY A 139 -1.51 -16.03 -15.89
CA GLY A 139 -2.29 -14.84 -16.20
C GLY A 139 -3.81 -15.06 -16.25
N GLN A 140 -4.26 -16.22 -16.74
CA GLN A 140 -5.68 -16.59 -16.79
C GLN A 140 -6.36 -16.64 -15.41
N HIS A 141 -5.58 -16.72 -14.32
CA HIS A 141 -6.08 -16.75 -12.96
C HIS A 141 -6.13 -15.37 -12.29
N LEU A 142 -5.69 -14.30 -12.97
CA LEU A 142 -5.85 -12.93 -12.49
C LEU A 142 -7.31 -12.50 -12.57
N ALA A 143 -7.82 -11.86 -11.51
CA ALA A 143 -9.17 -11.34 -11.50
C ALA A 143 -9.26 -10.12 -12.43
N ASP A 144 -10.29 -10.09 -13.28
CA ASP A 144 -10.46 -9.11 -14.37
C ASP A 144 -9.22 -8.98 -15.29
N GLY A 145 -8.37 -10.02 -15.33
CA GLY A 145 -7.10 -10.02 -16.05
C GLY A 145 -6.03 -9.08 -15.50
N LYS A 146 -6.24 -8.50 -14.31
CA LYS A 146 -5.40 -7.40 -13.77
C LYS A 146 -5.00 -7.58 -12.31
N TRP A 147 -5.84 -8.24 -11.52
CA TRP A 147 -5.68 -8.27 -10.07
C TRP A 147 -5.14 -9.62 -9.60
N TRP A 148 -4.15 -9.58 -8.70
CA TRP A 148 -3.59 -10.77 -8.07
C TRP A 148 -4.66 -11.56 -7.31
N THR A 149 -4.60 -12.89 -7.40
CA THR A 149 -5.53 -13.82 -6.73
C THR A 149 -4.78 -14.99 -6.11
N ALA A 150 -5.43 -15.69 -5.17
CA ALA A 150 -4.90 -16.93 -4.62
C ALA A 150 -4.71 -18.03 -5.69
N ALA A 151 -5.54 -18.04 -6.75
CA ALA A 151 -5.40 -18.99 -7.85
C ALA A 151 -4.17 -18.68 -8.72
N ALA A 152 -3.89 -17.40 -8.99
CA ALA A 152 -2.69 -16.97 -9.69
C ALA A 152 -1.43 -17.31 -8.88
N GLU A 153 -1.47 -17.09 -7.56
CA GLU A 153 -0.38 -17.48 -6.66
C GLU A 153 -0.13 -18.99 -6.65
N ALA A 154 -1.19 -19.80 -6.56
CA ALA A 154 -1.08 -21.25 -6.61
C ALA A 154 -0.46 -21.73 -7.95
N ALA A 155 -0.91 -21.19 -9.08
CA ALA A 155 -0.35 -21.52 -10.39
C ALA A 155 1.12 -21.08 -10.53
N LEU A 156 1.47 -19.92 -10.01
CA LEU A 156 2.84 -19.43 -9.97
C LEU A 156 3.75 -20.32 -9.12
N ILE A 157 3.28 -20.73 -7.93
CA ILE A 157 4.00 -21.66 -7.06
C ILE A 157 4.15 -23.04 -7.74
N GLU A 158 3.09 -23.60 -8.31
CA GLU A 158 3.15 -24.90 -9.02
C GLU A 158 4.16 -24.89 -10.17
N LYS A 159 4.24 -23.76 -10.89
CA LYS A 159 5.15 -23.61 -12.03
C LYS A 159 6.61 -23.48 -11.62
N PHE A 160 6.90 -22.68 -10.60
CA PHE A 160 8.27 -22.26 -10.28
C PHE A 160 8.86 -22.91 -9.03
N TRP A 161 8.05 -23.35 -8.07
CA TRP A 161 8.56 -23.93 -6.85
C TRP A 161 8.95 -25.39 -7.07
N ARG A 162 10.27 -25.63 -7.15
CA ARG A 162 10.83 -26.98 -7.19
C ARG A 162 11.24 -27.38 -5.78
N VAL A 163 10.58 -28.40 -5.24
CA VAL A 163 10.96 -28.99 -3.95
C VAL A 163 12.14 -29.92 -4.17
N GLY A 164 13.36 -29.40 -3.94
CA GLY A 164 14.59 -30.18 -3.90
C GLY A 164 15.56 -29.90 -5.05
N ASP A 165 16.64 -29.19 -4.71
CA ASP A 165 18.02 -29.62 -4.99
C ASP A 165 18.74 -29.72 -3.62
#